data_AF-A0A3B4XBC9-F1
#
_entry.id   AF-A0A3B4XBC9-F1
#
_cell.length_a   1.000
_cell.length_b   1.000
_cell.length_c   1.000
_cell.angle_alpha   90.00
_cell.angle_beta   90.00
_cell.angle_gamma   90.00
#
_symmetry.space_group_name_H-M   'P 1'
#
loop_
_entity.id
_entity.type
_entity.pdbx_description
1 polymer ?
#
loop_
_entity_poly.entity_id
_entity_poly.type
_entity_poly.pdbx_seq_one_letter_code
_entity_poly.pdbx_strand_id
1 'polypeptide(L)' 'MSVPFSNTHLRIPRGFGTILEGLAREILRDQPEDIPKYAAQYFDVLLKQREECNIILSCLLLKCFHQTSFGVRFSVVLMR' A
#
# COMPACT_ATOMS: atom_id res chain seq x y z
N MET A 1 4.59 28.02 16.52
CA MET A 1 5.68 28.27 15.56
C MET A 1 5.15 27.97 14.16
N SER A 2 4.87 28.98 13.32
CA SER A 2 4.48 28.77 11.91
C SER A 2 5.69 29.02 11.02
N VAL A 3 6.14 27.99 10.32
CA VAL A 3 7.19 28.11 9.28
C VAL A 3 6.62 28.91 8.09
N PRO A 4 7.40 29.85 7.51
CA PRO A 4 6.95 30.65 6.38
C PRO A 4 6.78 29.74 5.16
N PHE A 5 5.58 29.74 4.58
CA PHE A 5 5.26 29.03 3.35
C PHE A 5 5.92 29.79 2.19
N SER A 6 7.16 29.40 1.84
CA SER A 6 7.70 29.75 0.52
C SER A 6 6.69 29.30 -0.52
N ASN A 7 6.39 30.16 -1.50
CA ASN A 7 5.41 29.93 -2.56
C ASN A 7 5.86 28.79 -3.49
N THR A 8 5.77 27.56 -2.97
CA THR A 8 6.05 26.32 -3.68
C THR A 8 4.74 25.54 -3.68
N HIS A 9 4.14 25.36 -4.86
CA HIS A 9 2.90 24.59 -5.07
C HIS A 9 3.09 23.07 -4.84
N LEU A 10 3.81 22.68 -3.79
CA LEU A 10 3.98 21.29 -3.38
C LEU A 10 2.70 20.84 -2.68
N ARG A 11 1.73 20.40 -3.48
CA ARG A 11 0.52 19.75 -3.00
C ARG A 11 0.78 18.26 -2.89
N ILE A 12 0.45 17.70 -1.73
CA ILE A 12 0.52 16.25 -1.50
C ILE A 12 -0.48 15.58 -2.46
N PRO A 13 -0.06 14.58 -3.25
CA PRO A 13 -0.97 13.83 -4.11
C PRO A 13 -2.10 13.19 -3.31
N ARG A 14 -3.31 13.20 -3.87
CA ARG A 14 -4.46 12.55 -3.25
C ARG A 14 -4.17 11.05 -3.09
N GLY A 15 -4.52 10.49 -1.94
CA GLY A 15 -4.29 9.07 -1.63
C GLY A 15 -2.88 8.72 -1.15
N PHE A 16 -1.92 9.66 -1.18
CA PHE A 16 -0.56 9.40 -0.67
C PHE A 16 -0.56 9.00 0.81
N GLY A 17 -1.33 9.71 1.64
CA GLY A 17 -1.46 9.39 3.06
C GLY A 17 -2.03 7.99 3.30
N THR A 18 -3.01 7.56 2.51
CA THR A 18 -3.63 6.23 2.61
C THR A 18 -2.64 5.11 2.29
N ILE A 19 -1.78 5.31 1.28
CA ILE A 19 -0.74 4.35 0.91
C ILE A 19 0.29 4.20 2.05
N LEU A 20 0.72 5.32 2.64
CA LEU A 20 1.65 5.31 3.77
C LEU A 20 1.03 4.68 5.02
N GLU A 21 -0.25 4.93 5.28
CA GLU A 21 -0.98 4.31 6.39
C GLU A 21 -1.04 2.79 6.23
N GLY A 22 -1.26 2.29 5.01
CA GLY A 22 -1.24 0.86 4.70
C GLY A 22 0.11 0.23 4.99
N LEU A 23 1.20 0.83 4.50
CA LEU A 23 2.55 0.36 4.76
C LEU A 23 2.88 0.38 6.27
N ALA A 24 2.58 1.49 6.95
CA ALA A 24 2.85 1.65 8.38
C ALA A 24 2.10 0.61 9.23
N ARG A 25 0.86 0.29 8.86
CA ARG A 25 0.05 -0.72 9.55
C ARG A 25 0.68 -2.11 9.45
N GLU A 26 1.21 -2.50 8.30
CA GLU A 26 1.85 -3.81 8.13
C GLU A 26 3.24 -3.86 8.80
N ILE A 27 4.02 -2.77 8.77
CA ILE A 27 5.28 -2.69 9.53
C ILE A 27 5.04 -2.88 11.03
N LEU A 28 3.99 -2.26 11.59
CA LEU A 28 3.66 -2.40 13.01
C LEU A 28 3.19 -3.82 13.38
N ARG A 29 2.67 -4.59 12.42
CA ARG A 29 2.24 -5.97 12.61
C ARG A 29 3.41 -6.94 12.58
N ASP A 30 4.25 -6.85 11.55
CA ASP A 30 5.32 -7.82 11.32
C ASP A 30 6.63 -7.46 12.03
N GLN A 31 6.76 -6.21 12.49
CA GLN A 31 7.97 -5.65 13.13
C GLN A 31 9.28 -6.10 12.47
N PRO A 32 9.45 -5.88 11.15
CA PRO A 32 10.64 -6.30 10.44
C PRO A 32 11.87 -5.50 10.89
N GLU A 33 13.03 -6.14 10.87
CA GLU A 33 14.33 -5.50 11.15
C GLU A 33 14.72 -4.51 10.02
N ASP A 34 14.49 -4.91 8.77
CA ASP A 34 14.83 -4.13 7.57
C ASP A 34 13.60 -3.43 6.95
N ILE A 35 13.26 -2.24 7.46
CA ILE A 35 12.11 -1.46 6.99
C ILE A 35 12.17 -1.13 5.47
N PRO A 36 13.31 -0.66 4.90
CA PRO A 36 13.35 -0.29 3.47
C PRO A 36 13.12 -1.49 2.54
N LYS A 37 13.66 -2.65 2.91
CA LYS A 37 13.50 -3.90 2.16
C LYS A 37 12.05 -4.38 2.21
N TYR A 38 11.44 -4.33 3.39
CA TYR A 38 10.03 -4.67 3.58
C TYR A 38 9.12 -3.75 2.75
N ALA A 39 9.40 -2.44 2.75
CA ALA A 39 8.63 -1.47 1.96
C ALA A 39 8.71 -1.74 0.45
N ALA A 40 9.90 -2.05 -0.07
CA ALA A 40 10.05 -2.43 -1.49
C ALA A 40 9.19 -3.65 -1.84
N GLN A 41 9.28 -4.72 -1.03
CA GLN A 41 8.48 -5.93 -1.24
C GLN A 41 6.97 -5.67 -1.15
N TYR A 42 6.54 -4.85 -0.19
CA TYR A 42 5.14 -4.47 -0.02
C TYR A 42 4.61 -3.74 -1.26
N PHE A 43 5.36 -2.76 -1.78
CA PHE A 43 4.96 -2.02 -2.98
C PHE A 43 5.00 -2.88 -4.25
N ASP A 44 5.95 -3.81 -4.38
CA ASP A 44 5.99 -4.76 -5.50
C ASP A 44 4.74 -5.63 -5.56
N VAL A 45 4.26 -6.10 -4.40
CA VAL A 45 3.00 -6.85 -4.30
C VAL A 45 1.82 -5.98 -4.76
N LEU A 46 1.71 -4.75 -4.28
CA LEU A 46 0.62 -3.85 -4.65
C LEU A 46 0.62 -3.51 -6.14
N LEU A 47 1.80 -3.35 -6.74
CA LEU A 47 1.95 -3.12 -8.18
C LEU A 47 1.51 -4.34 -8.99
N LYS A 48 1.92 -5.55 -8.61
CA LYS A 48 1.48 -6.80 -9.27
C LYS A 48 -0.03 -6.97 -9.17
N GLN A 49 -0.62 -6.74 -8.00
CA GLN A 49 -2.08 -6.79 -7.82
C GLN A 49 -2.79 -5.80 -8.75
N ARG A 50 -2.24 -4.59 -8.91
CA ARG A 50 -2.77 -3.59 -9.83
C ARG A 50 -2.67 -4.03 -11.29
N GLU A 51 -1.53 -4.58 -11.70
CA GLU A 51 -1.30 -5.08 -13.07
C GLU A 51 -2.23 -6.24 -13.40
N GLU A 52 -2.37 -7.20 -12.49
CA GLU A 52 -3.30 -8.32 -12.62
C GLU A 52 -4.75 -7.84 -12.70
N CYS A 53 -5.16 -6.89 -11.86
CA CYS A 53 -6.50 -6.29 -11.92
C CYS A 53 -6.75 -5.49 -13.22
N ASN A 54 -5.72 -4.84 -13.77
CA ASN A 54 -5.82 -4.12 -15.04
C ASN A 54 -5.94 -5.06 -16.24
N ILE A 55 -5.32 -6.25 -16.19
CA ILE A 55 -5.47 -7.29 -17.22
C ILE A 55 -6.87 -7.92 -17.17
N ILE A 56 -7.45 -8.02 -15.98
CA ILE A 56 -8.78 -8.61 -15.72
C ILE A 56 -9.90 -7.53 -15.83
N LEU A 57 -9.65 -6.36 -16.43
CA LEU A 57 -10.63 -5.26 -16.53
C LEU A 57 -11.89 -5.59 -17.37
N SER A 58 -11.99 -6.80 -17.93
CA SER A 58 -13.25 -7.35 -18.47
C SER A 58 -14.12 -8.09 -17.44
N CYS A 59 -13.65 -8.36 -16.22
CA CYS A 59 -14.30 -9.26 -15.25
C CYS A 59 -14.76 -8.60 -13.94
N LEU A 60 -15.18 -7.34 -14.00
CA LEU A 60 -16.27 -6.82 -13.16
C LEU A 60 -15.96 -6.67 -11.64
N LEU A 61 -15.64 -5.44 -11.24
CA LEU A 61 -16.17 -4.67 -10.09
C LEU A 61 -16.38 -5.28 -8.68
N LEU A 62 -16.13 -6.56 -8.39
CA LEU A 62 -16.53 -7.17 -7.11
C LEU A 62 -15.37 -7.68 -6.25
N LYS A 63 -14.18 -7.94 -6.81
CA LYS A 63 -13.03 -8.42 -6.02
C LYS A 63 -12.18 -7.29 -5.40
N CYS A 64 -12.10 -6.11 -6.02
CA CYS A 64 -11.19 -5.06 -5.53
C CYS A 64 -11.68 -4.30 -4.30
N PHE A 65 -13.00 -4.23 -4.05
CA PHE A 65 -13.51 -3.48 -2.89
C PHE A 65 -13.69 -4.36 -1.64
N HIS A 66 -13.88 -5.67 -1.80
CA HIS A 66 -14.04 -6.58 -0.66
C HIS A 66 -12.70 -7.02 -0.05
N GLN A 67 -11.59 -6.97 -0.80
CA GLN A 67 -10.26 -7.35 -0.29
C GLN A 67 -9.61 -6.26 0.59
N THR A 68 -10.08 -5.00 0.49
CA THR A 68 -9.50 -3.85 1.22
C THR A 68 -10.21 -3.53 2.53
N SER A 69 -11.45 -4.01 2.74
CA SER A 69 -12.22 -3.72 3.96
C SER A 69 -12.17 -4.81 5.03
N PHE A 70 -11.74 -6.04 4.71
CA PHE A 70 -11.64 -7.13 5.69
C PHE A 70 -10.43 -8.01 5.43
N GLY A 71 -9.39 -7.82 6.24
CA GLY A 71 -8.36 -8.84 6.46
C GLY A 71 -7.42 -9.05 5.28
N VAL A 72 -6.33 -8.28 5.29
CA VAL A 72 -5.05 -8.70 4.74
C VAL A 72 -4.62 -9.97 5.48
N ARG A 73 -5.20 -11.13 5.12
CA ARG A 73 -4.59 -12.43 5.38
C ARG A 73 -3.47 -12.59 4.36
N PHE A 74 -2.41 -11.81 4.57
CA PHE A 74 -1.10 -12.16 4.04
C PHE A 74 -0.64 -13.36 4.86
N SER A 75 -0.89 -14.55 4.34
CA SER A 75 -0.25 -15.76 4.86
C SER A 75 1.26 -15.57 4.75
N VAL A 76 1.90 -15.20 5.85
CA VAL A 76 3.32 -15.48 6.13
C VAL A 76 3.49 -17.00 6.37
N VAL A 77 2.77 -17.83 5.61
CA VAL A 77 2.78 -19.30 5.70
C VAL A 77 2.79 -19.87 4.28
N LEU A 78 3.84 -19.58 3.53
CA LEU A 78 4.36 -20.52 2.52
C LEU A 78 5.82 -20.20 2.18
N MET A 79 6.67 -20.25 3.21
CA MET A 79 8.13 -20.45 3.07
C MET A 79 8.69 -21.04 4.38
N ARG A 80 7.99 -22.05 4.91
CA ARG A 80 8.52 -23.14 5.75
C ARG A 80 7.70 -24.39 5.44
#